data_AF-A0A6H1NJG5-F1
#
_entry.id   AF-A0A6H1NJG5-F1
#
_cell.length_a   1.000
_cell.length_b   1.000
_cell.length_c   1.000
_cell.angle_alpha   90.00
_cell.angle_beta   90.00
_cell.angle_gamma   90.00
#
_symmetry.space_group_name_H-M   'P 1'
#
loop_
_entity.id
_entity.type
_entity.pdbx_description
1 polymer ?
#
loop_
_entity_poly.entity_id
_entity_poly.type
_entity_poly.pdbx_seq_one_letter_code
_entity_poly.pdbx_strand_id
1 'polypeptide(L)' 'MLGVREAADDGRGLFLGGTHWVLLALSGIAGRLGVPLPGPVPDPRASVWAELVSRVRHGVDCDVYATRLLW' A
#
# COMPACT_ATOMS: atom_id res chain seq x y z
N MET A 1 -20.42 11.47 -0.27
CA MET A 1 -18.95 11.61 -0.36
C MET A 1 -18.35 11.28 1.00
N LEU A 2 -17.15 10.69 1.00
CA LEU A 2 -16.04 11.06 1.91
C LEU A 2 -15.59 10.22 3.11
N GLY A 3 -16.17 9.05 3.44
CA GLY A 3 -15.57 8.21 4.50
C GLY A 3 -14.12 7.78 4.21
N VAL A 4 -13.78 7.60 2.93
CA VAL A 4 -12.41 7.28 2.47
C VAL A 4 -11.46 8.47 2.60
N ARG A 5 -11.93 9.70 2.39
CA ARG A 5 -11.08 10.89 2.44
C ARG A 5 -10.94 11.45 3.86
N GLU A 6 -11.93 11.26 4.73
CA GLU A 6 -11.77 11.46 6.18
C GLU A 6 -10.77 10.48 6.81
N ALA A 7 -10.75 9.21 6.38
CA ALA A 7 -9.72 8.25 6.82
C ALA A 7 -8.31 8.56 6.27
N ALA A 8 -8.23 9.22 5.10
CA ALA A 8 -6.97 9.65 4.50
C ALA A 8 -6.38 10.89 5.18
N ASP A 9 -7.23 11.84 5.60
CA ASP A 9 -6.81 13.10 6.23
C ASP A 9 -6.30 12.93 7.67
N ASP A 10 -6.70 11.86 8.35
CA ASP A 10 -6.31 11.56 9.75
C ASP A 10 -4.90 10.95 9.90
N GLY A 11 -4.11 10.91 8.81
CA GLY A 11 -2.78 10.27 8.77
C GLY A 11 -2.80 8.74 8.88
N ARG A 12 -3.97 8.13 9.07
CA ARG A 12 -4.16 6.67 9.16
C ARG A 12 -4.35 5.99 7.80
N GLY A 13 -4.65 6.74 6.74
CA GLY A 13 -4.71 6.23 5.36
C GLY A 13 -3.35 6.00 4.67
N LEU A 14 -2.22 6.26 5.34
CA LEU A 14 -0.90 6.32 4.71
C LEU A 14 -0.31 4.96 4.30
N PHE A 15 -0.77 3.84 4.88
CA PHE A 15 -0.20 2.54 4.59
C PHE A 15 -0.49 2.10 3.14
N LEU A 16 -1.71 1.59 2.92
CA LEU A 16 -2.15 1.13 1.59
C LEU A 16 -2.36 2.29 0.61
N GLY A 17 -2.45 3.53 1.12
CA GLY A 17 -2.52 4.74 0.31
C GLY A 17 -1.16 5.25 -0.18
N GLY A 18 -0.05 4.67 0.28
CA GLY A 18 1.30 5.10 -0.12
C GLY A 18 1.61 4.84 -1.60
N THR A 19 2.46 5.68 -2.20
CA THR A 19 2.79 5.62 -3.64
C THR A 19 3.25 4.23 -4.10
N HIS A 20 4.05 3.52 -3.30
CA HIS A 20 4.53 2.19 -3.66
C HIS A 20 3.40 1.15 -3.71
N TRP A 21 2.42 1.23 -2.81
CA TRP A 21 1.24 0.36 -2.82
C TRP A 21 0.35 0.64 -4.04
N VAL A 22 0.16 1.92 -4.37
CA VAL A 22 -0.56 2.33 -5.58
C VAL A 22 0.12 1.79 -6.84
N LEU A 23 1.44 1.95 -6.95
CA LEU A 23 2.21 1.42 -8.09
C LEU A 23 2.15 -0.11 -8.18
N LEU A 24 2.20 -0.82 -7.05
CA LEU A 24 2.09 -2.27 -7.02
C LEU A 24 0.72 -2.72 -7.52
N ALA A 25 -0.35 -2.07 -7.05
CA ALA A 25 -1.72 -2.35 -7.48
C ALA A 25 -1.92 -2.06 -8.97
N LEU A 26 -1.49 -0.90 -9.45
CA LEU A 26 -1.56 -0.50 -10.85
C LEU A 26 -0.77 -1.47 -11.74
N SER A 27 0.42 -1.89 -11.33
CA SER A 27 1.23 -2.87 -12.09
C SER A 27 0.52 -4.22 -12.21
N GLY A 28 -0.13 -4.67 -11.13
CA GLY A 28 -0.93 -5.90 -11.15
C GLY A 28 -2.18 -5.80 -12.04
N ILE A 29 -2.86 -4.65 -12.02
CA ILE A 29 -4.03 -4.39 -12.89
C ILE A 29 -3.60 -4.33 -14.35
N ALA A 30 -2.59 -3.53 -14.66
CA ALA A 30 -1.98 -3.39 -15.98
C ALA A 30 -1.57 -4.75 -16.57
N GLY A 31 -0.86 -5.57 -15.77
CA GLY A 31 -0.48 -6.92 -16.16
C GLY A 31 -1.66 -7.85 -16.46
N ARG A 32 -2.75 -7.77 -15.67
CA ARG A 32 -3.98 -8.57 -15.93
C ARG A 32 -4.74 -8.10 -17.17
N LEU A 33 -4.72 -6.79 -17.44
CA LEU A 33 -5.38 -6.19 -18.61
C LEU A 33 -4.53 -6.32 -19.87
N GLY A 34 -3.26 -6.72 -19.77
CA GLY A 34 -2.32 -6.73 -20.89
C GLY A 34 -1.98 -5.33 -21.41
N VAL A 35 -2.23 -4.29 -20.60
CA VAL A 35 -1.97 -2.89 -20.95
C VAL A 35 -0.71 -2.45 -20.21
N PRO A 36 0.32 -1.93 -20.89
CA PRO A 36 1.52 -1.44 -20.21
C PRO A 36 1.21 -0.17 -19.41
N LEU A 37 1.87 -0.02 -18.26
CA LEU A 37 1.83 1.26 -17.55
C LEU A 37 2.60 2.33 -18.34
N PRO A 38 2.15 3.59 -18.31
CA PRO A 38 2.82 4.68 -19.00
C PRO A 38 4.14 5.03 -18.31
N GLY A 39 5.22 5.07 -19.11
CA GLY A 39 6.54 5.52 -18.68
C GLY A 39 7.36 4.48 -17.90
N PRO A 40 8.59 4.84 -17.52
CA PRO A 40 9.41 4.00 -16.65
C PRO A 40 8.80 3.98 -15.25
N VAL A 41 8.21 2.84 -14.88
CA VAL A 41 7.66 2.64 -13.53
C VAL A 41 8.72 1.98 -12.66
N PRO A 42 9.16 2.62 -11.55
CA PRO A 42 10.09 1.98 -10.63
C PRO A 42 9.42 0.74 -10.01
N ASP A 43 10.17 -0.35 -9.81
CA ASP A 43 9.63 -1.55 -9.16
C ASP A 43 9.27 -1.24 -7.69
N PRO A 44 7.98 -1.24 -7.32
CA PRO A 44 7.57 -0.89 -5.97
C PRO A 44 7.78 -2.01 -4.95
N ARG A 45 8.08 -3.25 -5.40
CA ARG A 45 8.08 -4.44 -4.54
C ARG A 45 9.07 -4.33 -3.39
N ALA A 46 10.27 -3.82 -3.63
CA ALA A 46 11.30 -3.70 -2.59
C ALA A 46 10.83 -2.80 -1.43
N SER A 47 10.24 -1.63 -1.77
CA SER A 47 9.69 -0.70 -0.77
C SER A 47 8.52 -1.29 -0.01
N VAL A 48 7.57 -1.94 -0.72
CA VAL A 48 6.43 -2.63 -0.10
C VAL A 48 6.90 -3.71 0.85
N TRP A 49 7.89 -4.51 0.45
CA TRP A 49 8.42 -5.60 1.26
C TRP A 49 9.13 -5.09 2.51
N ALA A 50 9.93 -4.03 2.38
CA ALA A 50 10.57 -3.38 3.53
C ALA A 50 9.54 -2.86 4.55
N GLU A 51 8.43 -2.28 4.07
CA GLU A 51 7.36 -1.82 4.94
C GLU A 51 6.64 -2.97 5.65
N LEU A 52 6.30 -4.04 4.94
CA LEU A 52 5.67 -5.23 5.53
C LEU A 52 6.55 -5.86 6.61
N VAL A 53 7.85 -6.01 6.34
CA VAL A 53 8.83 -6.50 7.33
C VAL A 53 8.88 -5.58 8.56
N SER A 54 8.88 -4.26 8.35
CA SER A 54 8.85 -3.29 9.44
C SER A 54 7.59 -3.48 10.31
N ARG A 55 6.42 -3.62 9.70
CA ARG A 55 5.15 -3.82 10.42
C ARG A 55 5.12 -5.09 11.27
N VAL A 56 5.56 -6.21 10.69
CA VAL A 56 5.67 -7.48 11.42
C VAL A 56 6.60 -7.32 12.62
N ARG A 57 7.74 -6.65 12.47
CA ARG A 57 8.66 -6.38 13.60
C ARG A 57 8.05 -5.52 14.70
N HIS A 58 7.12 -4.63 14.36
CA HIS A 58 6.42 -3.78 15.32
C HIS A 58 5.12 -4.40 15.85
N GLY A 59 4.79 -5.63 15.44
CA GLY A 59 3.53 -6.29 15.83
C GLY A 59 2.31 -5.54 15.35
N VAL A 60 2.36 -5.04 14.11
CA VAL A 60 1.28 -4.26 13.48
C VAL A 60 0.78 -4.97 12.23
N ASP A 61 -0.53 -5.06 12.07
CA ASP A 61 -1.19 -5.69 10.94
C ASP A 61 -1.14 -4.80 9.67
N CYS A 62 -1.57 -5.38 8.56
CA CYS A 62 -1.64 -4.76 7.25
C CYS A 62 -2.99 -4.08 6.96
N ASP A 63 -3.86 -3.96 7.94
CA ASP A 63 -5.12 -3.23 7.78
C ASP A 63 -4.92 -1.70 7.87
N VAL A 64 -5.94 -0.96 7.45
CA VAL A 64 -5.93 0.52 7.37
C VAL A 64 -5.79 1.16 8.75
N TYR A 65 -6.20 0.48 9.81
CA TYR A 65 -6.12 0.95 11.18
C TYR A 65 -4.82 0.55 11.88
N ALA A 66 -3.92 -0.17 11.21
CA ALA A 66 -2.67 -0.65 11.79
C ALA A 66 -2.92 -1.41 13.09
N THR A 67 -3.84 -2.38 13.06
CA THR A 67 -4.26 -3.13 14.25
C THR A 67 -3.05 -3.84 14.87
N ARG A 68 -2.94 -3.81 16.19
CA ARG A 68 -1.85 -4.51 16.88
C ARG A 68 -2.06 -6.02 16.78
N LEU A 69 -1.03 -6.73 16.34
CA LEU A 69 -0.97 -8.18 16.36
C LEU A 69 -0.72 -8.65 17.80
N LEU A 70 -1.50 -9.64 18.25
CA LEU A 70 -1.50 -10.12 19.63
C LEU A 70 -0.69 -11.41 19.84
N TRP A 71 0.06 -11.84 18.83
CA TRP A 71 0.80 -13.10 18.80
C TRP A 71 2.30 -12.86 18.66
#